data_AF-A0A952EX19-F1
#
_entry.id   AF-A0A952EX19-F1
#
_cell.length_a   1.000
_cell.length_b   1.000
_cell.length_c   1.000
_cell.angle_alpha   90.00
_cell.angle_beta   90.00
_cell.angle_gamma   90.00
#
_symmetry.space_group_name_H-M   'P 1'
#
loop_
_entity.id
_entity.type
_entity.pdbx_description
1 polymer ?
#
loop_
_entity_poly.entity_id
_entity_poly.type
_entity_poly.pdbx_seq_one_letter_code
_entity_poly.pdbx_strand_id
1 'polypeptide(L)'
;ATVNADGQPDVVPVAFELDGPYIWVGGVGPDVAHTRKLRNIGAGRTKASLVVDDLVSMEPFIARALRVYGEAEPAIERVGMMGPGLYSRITPTVSWSWNLAGEPAGERWYEANRTEHKP
;
A
#
# COMPACT_ATOMS: atom_id res chain seq x y z
N ALA A 1 -5.27 1.64 -1.95
CA ALA A 1 -6.63 2.18 -1.87
C ALA A 1 -6.64 3.48 -1.06
N THR A 2 -7.43 4.44 -1.49
CA THR A 2 -7.76 5.69 -0.78
C THR A 2 -9.28 5.84 -0.77
N VAL A 3 -9.82 6.90 -0.18
CA VAL A 3 -11.27 7.17 -0.16
C VAL A 3 -11.51 8.50 -0.85
N ASN A 4 -12.53 8.59 -1.71
CA ASN A 4 -12.89 9.84 -2.39
C ASN A 4 -13.83 10.71 -1.52
N ALA A 5 -14.41 11.76 -2.12
CA ALA A 5 -15.26 12.71 -1.41
C ALA A 5 -16.61 12.21 -0.92
N ASP A 6 -17.22 11.27 -1.64
CA ASP A 6 -18.52 10.69 -1.29
C ASP A 6 -18.40 9.43 -0.43
N GLY A 7 -17.17 8.98 -0.15
CA GLY A 7 -16.89 7.81 0.68
C GLY A 7 -16.62 6.54 -0.10
N GLN A 8 -16.70 6.55 -1.43
CA GLN A 8 -16.29 5.43 -2.29
C GLN A 8 -14.80 5.09 -2.09
N PRO A 9 -14.47 3.85 -1.70
CA PRO A 9 -13.11 3.36 -1.74
C PRO A 9 -12.61 3.28 -3.19
N ASP A 10 -11.40 3.76 -3.41
CA ASP A 10 -10.75 3.83 -4.72
C ASP A 10 -9.44 3.03 -4.65
N VAL A 11 -9.38 1.94 -5.41
CA VAL A 11 -8.19 1.08 -5.53
C VAL A 11 -7.50 1.37 -6.85
N VAL A 12 -6.21 1.67 -6.78
CA VAL A 12 -5.34 1.85 -7.94
C VAL A 12 -4.04 1.09 -7.73
N PRO A 13 -3.46 0.49 -8.78
CA PRO A 13 -2.11 -0.06 -8.72
C PRO A 13 -1.10 1.06 -8.47
N VAL A 14 -0.06 0.76 -7.71
CA VAL A 14 1.02 1.69 -7.39
C VAL A 14 2.36 0.97 -7.42
N ALA A 15 3.40 1.67 -7.88
CA ALA A 15 4.75 1.38 -7.43
C ALA A 15 4.96 2.08 -6.07
N PHE A 16 5.76 1.48 -5.20
CA PHE A 16 6.06 2.02 -3.89
C PHE A 16 7.53 1.83 -3.54
N GLU A 17 8.00 2.63 -2.59
CA GLU A 17 9.35 2.59 -2.02
C GLU A 17 9.23 2.49 -0.51
N LEU A 18 10.13 1.76 0.14
CA LEU A 18 10.23 1.67 1.59
C LEU A 18 11.39 2.53 2.07
N ASP A 19 11.15 3.33 3.10
CA ASP A 19 12.14 4.20 3.75
C ASP A 19 11.95 4.11 5.26
N GLY A 20 12.73 3.24 5.91
CA GLY A 20 12.54 2.89 7.32
C GLY A 20 11.12 2.32 7.56
N PRO A 21 10.34 2.89 8.50
CA PRO A 21 8.96 2.44 8.73
C PRO A 21 7.98 3.01 7.70
N TYR A 22 8.40 3.93 6.84
CA TYR A 22 7.51 4.66 5.94
C TYR A 22 7.40 3.98 4.58
N ILE A 23 6.23 4.16 3.97
CA ILE A 23 5.94 3.72 2.61
C ILE A 23 5.73 4.96 1.76
N TRP A 24 6.46 5.09 0.67
CA TRP A 24 6.27 6.16 -0.31
C TRP A 24 5.49 5.65 -1.50
N VAL A 25 4.40 6.34 -1.84
CA VAL A 25 3.61 6.08 -3.06
C VAL A 25 3.60 7.32 -3.94
N GLY A 26 3.81 7.16 -5.24
CA GLY A 26 3.99 8.30 -6.12
C GLY A 26 4.26 7.89 -7.55
N GLY A 27 5.00 8.73 -8.27
CA GLY A 27 5.44 8.45 -9.63
C GLY A 27 6.26 9.59 -10.20
N VAL A 28 6.59 9.46 -11.49
CA VAL A 28 7.42 10.41 -12.22
C VAL A 28 6.60 11.58 -12.75
N GLY A 29 7.13 12.79 -12.59
CA GLY A 29 6.59 14.00 -13.19
C GLY A 29 5.34 14.58 -12.51
N PRO A 30 4.87 15.75 -12.98
CA PRO A 30 3.78 16.48 -12.36
C PRO A 30 2.39 15.84 -12.57
N ASP A 31 2.21 15.08 -13.64
CA ASP A 31 0.91 14.45 -13.99
C ASP A 31 0.40 13.48 -12.92
N VAL A 32 1.29 13.00 -12.04
CA VAL A 32 0.92 12.14 -10.90
C VAL A 32 -0.07 12.84 -9.96
N ALA A 33 -0.03 14.17 -9.87
CA ALA A 33 -1.00 14.96 -9.10
C ALA A 33 -2.44 14.78 -9.59
N HIS A 34 -2.65 14.32 -10.83
CA HIS A 34 -3.98 14.08 -11.39
C HIS A 34 -4.53 12.69 -11.05
N THR A 35 -3.73 11.81 -10.46
CA THR A 35 -4.17 10.46 -10.06
C THR A 35 -5.15 10.50 -8.89
N ARG A 36 -6.11 9.56 -8.86
CA ARG A 36 -7.12 9.49 -7.79
C ARG A 36 -6.51 9.44 -6.39
N LYS A 37 -5.47 8.62 -6.20
CA LYS A 37 -4.74 8.53 -4.91
C LYS A 37 -4.26 9.89 -4.40
N LEU A 38 -3.58 10.69 -5.24
CA LEU A 38 -3.03 11.98 -4.80
C LEU A 38 -4.11 13.06 -4.67
N ARG A 39 -5.14 13.05 -5.53
CA ARG A 39 -6.28 13.96 -5.38
C ARG A 39 -7.06 13.70 -4.09
N ASN A 40 -7.27 12.42 -3.74
CA ASN A 40 -7.96 12.05 -2.51
C ASN A 40 -7.17 12.49 -1.27
N ILE A 41 -5.86 12.16 -1.23
CA ILE A 41 -4.96 12.56 -0.15
C ILE A 41 -4.87 14.09 -0.03
N GLY A 42 -4.63 14.79 -1.15
CA GLY A 42 -4.53 16.25 -1.18
C GLY A 42 -5.83 16.97 -0.78
N ALA A 43 -6.98 16.31 -0.92
CA ALA A 43 -8.26 16.81 -0.43
C ALA A 43 -8.55 16.44 1.04
N GLY A 44 -7.52 16.06 1.81
CA GLY A 44 -7.57 15.81 3.26
C GLY A 44 -7.96 14.39 3.67
N ARG A 45 -8.06 13.44 2.72
CA ARG A 45 -8.43 12.05 3.01
C ARG A 45 -7.17 11.22 3.18
N THR A 46 -6.64 11.27 4.39
CA THR A 46 -5.32 10.71 4.73
C THR A 46 -5.32 9.20 4.89
N LYS A 47 -6.47 8.57 5.15
CA LYS A 47 -6.54 7.10 5.31
C LYS A 47 -6.19 6.39 4.01
N ALA A 48 -5.15 5.57 4.05
CA ALA A 48 -4.70 4.76 2.94
C ALA A 48 -4.57 3.28 3.32
N SER A 49 -4.73 2.41 2.33
CA SER A 49 -4.36 1.00 2.44
C SER A 49 -3.48 0.57 1.28
N LEU A 50 -2.47 -0.24 1.55
CA LEU A 50 -1.63 -0.90 0.54
C LEU A 50 -1.78 -2.41 0.69
N VAL A 51 -1.93 -3.12 -0.42
CA VAL A 51 -1.85 -4.58 -0.48
C VAL A 51 -0.65 -4.95 -1.33
N VAL A 52 0.11 -5.91 -0.84
CA VAL A 52 1.17 -6.61 -1.58
C VAL A 52 0.84 -8.09 -1.46
N ASP A 53 0.58 -8.74 -2.57
CA ASP A 53 0.38 -10.18 -2.65
C ASP A 53 1.33 -10.79 -3.66
N ASP A 54 1.51 -12.10 -3.52
CA ASP A 54 2.37 -12.90 -4.35
C ASP A 54 1.80 -14.31 -4.46
N LEU A 55 1.75 -14.81 -5.70
CA LEU A 55 1.37 -16.18 -6.04
C LEU A 55 2.65 -16.94 -6.38
N VAL A 56 3.20 -17.62 -5.38
CA VAL A 56 4.50 -18.30 -5.46
C VAL A 56 4.42 -19.55 -6.34
N SER A 57 3.32 -20.30 -6.24
CA SER A 57 3.10 -21.50 -7.05
C SER A 57 1.61 -21.80 -7.20
N MET A 58 1.26 -22.45 -8.32
CA MET A 58 -0.07 -23.02 -8.55
C MET A 58 -0.15 -24.49 -8.14
N GLU A 59 0.96 -25.23 -8.18
CA GLU A 59 1.02 -26.64 -7.82
C GLU A 59 2.34 -26.97 -7.10
N PRO A 60 2.32 -27.16 -5.76
CA PRO A 60 1.18 -26.93 -4.87
C PRO A 60 0.78 -25.44 -4.84
N PHE A 61 -0.48 -25.15 -4.52
CA PHE A 61 -0.95 -23.77 -4.44
C PHE A 61 -0.30 -23.04 -3.24
N ILE A 62 0.47 -22.00 -3.51
CA ILE A 62 1.15 -21.18 -2.51
C ILE A 62 0.89 -19.71 -2.83
N ALA A 63 0.13 -19.05 -1.97
CA ALA A 63 -0.08 -17.61 -2.02
C ALA A 63 0.30 -16.97 -0.69
N ARG A 64 0.76 -15.73 -0.72
CA ARG A 64 1.07 -14.94 0.47
C ARG A 64 0.66 -13.49 0.26
N ALA A 65 0.27 -12.82 1.34
CA ALA A 65 -0.03 -11.40 1.23
C ALA A 65 0.24 -10.62 2.53
N LEU A 66 0.39 -9.32 2.32
CA LEU A 66 0.48 -8.28 3.33
C LEU A 66 -0.52 -7.17 2.96
N ARG A 67 -1.37 -6.81 3.91
CA ARG A 67 -2.18 -5.60 3.85
C ARG A 67 -1.71 -4.63 4.92
N VAL A 68 -1.52 -3.38 4.55
CA VAL A 68 -1.16 -2.28 5.45
C VAL A 68 -2.26 -1.24 5.42
N TYR A 69 -2.62 -0.71 6.59
CA TYR A 69 -3.35 0.55 6.78
C TYR A 69 -2.38 1.61 7.29
N GLY A 70 -2.58 2.85 6.87
CA GLY A 70 -1.73 3.96 7.29
C GLY A 70 -2.37 5.32 7.07
N GLU A 71 -1.65 6.34 7.54
CA GLU A 71 -1.95 7.75 7.31
C GLU A 71 -1.02 8.30 6.25
N ALA A 72 -1.60 8.88 5.21
CA ALA A 72 -0.89 9.49 4.10
C ALA A 72 -0.76 11.01 4.30
N GLU A 73 0.43 11.52 4.06
CA GLU A 73 0.73 12.95 4.05
C GLU A 73 0.54 13.54 2.64
N PRO A 74 0.28 14.86 2.51
CA PRO A 74 0.30 15.53 1.21
C PRO A 74 1.56 15.21 0.42
N ALA A 75 1.41 15.02 -0.89
CA ALA A 75 2.54 14.68 -1.73
C ALA A 75 3.56 15.82 -1.80
N ILE A 76 4.83 15.47 -1.78
CA ILE A 76 5.96 16.39 -1.96
C ILE A 76 6.74 16.04 -3.23
N GLU A 77 7.45 17.02 -3.77
CA GLU A 77 8.45 16.77 -4.81
C GLU A 77 9.66 16.04 -4.20
N ARG A 78 10.04 14.92 -4.79
CA ARG A 78 11.27 14.19 -4.45
C ARG A 78 11.76 13.34 -5.61
N VAL A 79 12.99 12.86 -5.48
CA VAL A 79 13.52 11.78 -6.32
C VAL A 79 13.31 10.48 -5.54
N GLY A 80 12.30 9.70 -5.94
CA GLY A 80 12.05 8.37 -5.38
C GLY A 80 12.58 7.26 -6.26
N MET A 81 12.33 6.00 -5.88
CA MET A 81 12.76 4.80 -6.61
C MET A 81 12.30 4.80 -8.08
N MET A 82 11.14 5.41 -8.38
CA MET A 82 10.62 5.49 -9.74
C MET A 82 11.18 6.68 -10.54
N GLY A 83 11.90 7.61 -9.91
CA GLY A 83 12.46 8.83 -10.53
C GLY A 83 11.96 10.14 -9.90
N PRO A 84 12.32 11.31 -10.46
CA PRO A 84 11.86 12.61 -9.98
C PRO A 84 10.35 12.80 -10.19
N GLY A 85 9.63 13.24 -9.16
CA GLY A 85 8.20 13.52 -9.25
C GLY A 85 7.54 13.74 -7.90
N LEU A 86 6.24 13.43 -7.82
CA LEU A 86 5.42 13.64 -6.62
C LEU A 86 5.16 12.34 -5.87
N TYR A 87 5.39 12.37 -4.57
CA TYR A 87 5.28 11.22 -3.70
C TYR A 87 4.62 11.60 -2.38
N SER A 88 3.65 10.80 -1.96
CA SER A 88 3.01 10.87 -0.65
C SER A 88 3.63 9.80 0.26
N ARG A 89 4.03 10.24 1.46
CA ARG A 89 4.47 9.34 2.53
C ARG A 89 3.26 8.76 3.24
N ILE A 90 3.29 7.46 3.49
CA ILE A 90 2.32 6.73 4.29
C ILE A 90 3.04 6.21 5.52
N THR A 91 2.53 6.56 6.70
CA THR A 91 2.95 5.99 7.98
C THR A 91 2.04 4.81 8.30
N PRO A 92 2.55 3.57 8.30
CA PRO A 92 1.78 2.39 8.68
C PRO A 92 1.26 2.48 10.11
N THR A 93 0.04 2.00 10.33
CA THR A 93 -0.61 1.98 11.65
C THR A 93 -1.03 0.56 12.04
N VAL A 94 -1.52 -0.21 11.07
CA VAL A 94 -1.90 -1.62 11.27
C VAL A 94 -1.52 -2.41 10.03
N SER A 95 -1.05 -3.64 10.20
CA SER A 95 -0.95 -4.59 9.10
C SER A 95 -1.61 -5.93 9.42
N TRP A 96 -1.97 -6.64 8.36
CA TRP A 96 -2.34 -8.04 8.39
C TRP A 96 -1.49 -8.78 7.39
N SER A 97 -0.91 -9.90 7.80
CA SER A 97 -0.19 -10.78 6.90
C SER A 97 -0.70 -12.21 7.01
N TRP A 98 -0.57 -12.96 5.93
CA TRP A 98 -0.81 -14.39 5.94
C TRP A 98 0.20 -15.09 5.05
N ASN A 99 0.60 -16.27 5.51
CA ASN A 99 1.53 -17.16 4.82
C ASN A 99 2.87 -16.54 4.40
N LEU A 100 3.45 -15.65 5.21
CA LEU A 100 4.76 -15.07 4.87
C LEU A 100 5.89 -16.12 4.79
N ALA A 101 5.70 -17.28 5.41
CA ALA A 101 6.59 -18.44 5.31
C ALA A 101 6.52 -19.15 3.94
N GLY A 102 5.47 -18.93 3.14
CA GLY A 102 5.35 -19.52 1.80
C GLY A 102 4.96 -20.99 1.80
N GLU A 103 4.12 -21.42 2.75
CA GLU A 103 3.67 -22.80 2.86
C GLU A 103 2.54 -23.11 1.87
N PRO A 104 2.45 -24.35 1.36
CA PRO A 104 1.30 -24.83 0.61
C PRO A 104 -0.03 -24.59 1.35
N ALA A 105 -1.07 -24.24 0.61
CA ALA A 105 -2.42 -24.24 1.16
C ALA A 105 -2.79 -25.67 1.61
N GLY A 106 -3.24 -25.78 2.86
CA GLY A 106 -3.79 -27.03 3.40
C GLY A 106 -5.31 -27.09 3.22
N GLU A 107 -5.97 -27.90 4.04
CA GLU A 107 -7.44 -28.00 4.08
C GLU A 107 -8.13 -26.71 4.57
N ARG A 108 -7.39 -25.80 5.21
CA ARG A 108 -7.86 -24.49 5.69
C ARG A 108 -7.05 -23.37 5.04
N TRP A 109 -7.69 -22.23 4.82
CA TRP A 109 -7.01 -21.03 4.37
C TRP A 109 -6.02 -20.52 5.42
N TYR A 110 -5.07 -19.71 4.98
CA TYR A 110 -4.02 -19.16 5.83
C TYR A 110 -4.59 -18.24 6.93
N GLU A 111 -4.11 -18.41 8.16
CA GLU A 111 -4.46 -17.54 9.27
C GLU A 111 -3.85 -16.15 9.08
N ALA A 112 -4.68 -15.11 9.30
CA ALA A 112 -4.25 -13.73 9.21
C ALA A 112 -3.68 -13.25 10.55
N ASN A 113 -2.42 -12.82 10.55
CA ASN A 113 -1.73 -12.25 11.69
C ASN A 113 -1.86 -10.73 11.66
N ARG A 114 -2.43 -10.14 12.71
CA ARG A 114 -2.57 -8.68 12.84
C ARG A 114 -1.43 -8.11 13.66
N THR A 115 -0.83 -7.02 13.17
CA THR A 115 0.21 -6.26 13.87
C THR A 115 -0.18 -4.79 13.96
N GLU A 116 -0.05 -4.20 15.15
CA GLU A 116 -0.14 -2.75 15.35
C GLU A 116 1.24 -2.12 15.30
N HIS A 117 1.37 -1.04 14.54
CA HIS A 117 2.63 -0.30 14.39
C HIS A 117 2.59 0.92 15.29
N LYS A 118 3.58 1.05 16.17
CA LYS A 118 3.79 2.26 16.97
C LYS A 118 4.70 3.22 16.16
N PRO A 119 4.42 4.53 16.14
CA PRO A 119 5.33 5.52 15.55
C PRO A 119 6.73 5.48 16.15
#